data_AF-A0A6J2W683-F1
#
_entry.id   AF-A0A6J2W683-F1
#
_cell.length_a   1.000
_cell.length_b   1.000
_cell.length_c   1.000
_cell.angle_alpha   90.00
_cell.angle_beta   90.00
_cell.angle_gamma   90.00
#
_symmetry.space_group_name_H-M   'P 1'
#
loop_
_entity.id
_entity.type
_entity.pdbx_description
1 polymer ?
#
loop_
_entity_poly.entity_id
_entity_poly.type
_entity_poly.pdbx_seq_one_letter_code
_entity_poly.pdbx_strand_id
1 'polypeptide(L)'
;MTFSDKFRHLLQLDHIHRSALSQKLLQYNTWVVVFYSRTDVATVTPWLAPIVWEGTFEPTLIDTIYKQQNLTIATTVFAVGKYVRFLRDFLQTAEKHYFLGFRVHYYIFTDQPEAIPAVTLAPNRTLTPIKIPGSSRWQEITLRRMERLQEIIKNRLIFEADYIFSLDVDSKFHGHWGAESLGQLVGALHPGFYKANRQYFPYERRPQSQAYIPAGEGDYYYGGAVIGGHLEDVYRLAKTCKDQLDIDASKSIEAAWQEESHLNKYFLYNKPTKVLSPEYLWQDVQFFKPQEVKIIRFTQVIKNNAAVRPNP
;
A
#
# COMPACT_ATOMS: atom_id res chain seq x y z
N MET A 1 23.86 7.36 23.56
CA MET A 1 22.79 7.80 22.62
C MET A 1 21.88 6.60 22.39
N THR A 2 20.64 6.65 22.84
CA THR A 2 19.70 5.53 22.68
C THR A 2 19.21 5.44 21.22
N PHE A 3 18.63 4.30 20.83
CA PHE A 3 17.99 4.13 19.50
C PHE A 3 16.98 5.24 19.20
N SER A 4 16.23 5.69 20.22
CA SER A 4 15.28 6.81 20.11
C SER A 4 15.96 8.15 19.78
N ASP A 5 17.17 8.37 20.28
CA ASP A 5 17.91 9.62 20.08
C ASP A 5 18.57 9.68 18.69
N LYS A 6 19.11 8.55 18.21
CA LYS A 6 19.62 8.44 16.83
C LYS A 6 18.49 8.51 15.81
N PHE A 7 17.35 7.90 16.09
CA PHE A 7 16.14 7.99 15.27
C PHE A 7 15.67 9.45 15.19
N ARG A 8 15.50 10.14 16.34
CA ARG A 8 15.13 11.56 16.36
C ARG A 8 16.13 12.47 15.64
N HIS A 9 17.43 12.23 15.79
CA HIS A 9 18.44 13.10 15.19
C HIS A 9 18.55 12.96 13.66
N LEU A 10 18.54 11.72 13.15
CA LEU A 10 18.47 11.46 11.70
C LEU A 10 17.16 12.00 11.11
N LEU A 11 16.03 11.81 11.82
CA LEU A 11 14.74 12.34 11.42
C LEU A 11 14.68 13.86 11.42
N GLN A 12 15.32 14.55 12.35
CA GLN A 12 15.26 16.01 12.41
C GLN A 12 16.00 16.64 11.24
N LEU A 13 17.14 16.07 10.83
CA LEU A 13 17.89 16.50 9.65
C LEU A 13 17.14 16.18 8.36
N ASP A 14 16.54 15.00 8.27
CA ASP A 14 15.73 14.57 7.12
C ASP A 14 14.42 15.37 7.00
N HIS A 15 13.75 15.65 8.13
CA HIS A 15 12.53 16.46 8.17
C HIS A 15 12.76 17.91 7.73
N ILE A 16 13.92 18.51 8.04
CA ILE A 16 14.28 19.85 7.57
C ILE A 16 14.52 19.87 6.05
N HIS A 17 15.21 18.86 5.52
CA HIS A 17 15.42 18.75 4.07
C HIS A 17 14.11 18.44 3.32
N ARG A 18 13.27 17.56 3.89
CA ARG A 18 11.95 17.19 3.34
C ARG A 18 10.92 18.31 3.44
N SER A 19 10.94 19.18 4.46
CA SER A 19 9.97 20.29 4.55
C SER A 19 10.17 21.32 3.45
N ALA A 20 11.43 21.63 3.11
CA ALA A 20 11.78 22.54 2.02
C ALA A 20 11.41 21.95 0.64
N LEU A 21 11.65 20.65 0.44
CA LEU A 21 11.23 19.94 -0.78
C LEU A 21 9.72 19.77 -0.88
N SER A 22 9.05 19.47 0.24
CA SER A 22 7.60 19.33 0.35
C SER A 22 6.90 20.63 0.00
N GLN A 23 7.37 21.79 0.46
CA GLN A 23 6.79 23.09 0.07
C GLN A 23 6.90 23.36 -1.44
N LYS A 24 8.05 23.08 -2.05
CA LYS A 24 8.21 23.22 -3.52
C LYS A 24 7.29 22.26 -4.27
N LEU A 25 7.23 21.00 -3.87
CA LEU A 25 6.36 19.98 -4.48
C LEU A 25 4.87 20.29 -4.26
N LEU A 26 4.47 20.78 -3.09
CA LEU A 26 3.11 21.24 -2.83
C LEU A 26 2.75 22.38 -3.77
N GLN A 27 3.63 23.37 -3.93
CA GLN A 27 3.41 24.48 -4.82
C GLN A 27 3.22 23.99 -6.26
N TYR A 28 4.11 23.13 -6.78
CA TYR A 28 3.95 22.54 -8.11
C TYR A 28 2.70 21.66 -8.24
N ASN A 29 2.36 20.85 -7.24
CA ASN A 29 1.15 20.03 -7.23
C ASN A 29 -0.12 20.89 -7.27
N THR A 30 -0.17 22.02 -6.55
CA THR A 30 -1.30 22.96 -6.65
C THR A 30 -1.46 23.54 -8.05
N TRP A 31 -0.37 23.81 -8.79
CA TRP A 31 -0.46 24.32 -10.16
C TRP A 31 -0.84 23.24 -11.19
N VAL A 32 -0.38 21.99 -11.02
CA VAL A 32 -0.69 20.88 -11.94
C VAL A 32 -2.12 20.37 -11.79
N VAL A 33 -2.67 20.34 -10.57
CA VAL A 33 -4.05 19.91 -10.29
C VAL A 33 -5.09 20.81 -10.99
N VAL A 34 -4.78 22.10 -11.22
CA VAL A 34 -5.72 23.06 -11.82
C VAL A 34 -6.01 22.79 -13.30
N PHE A 35 -5.12 22.11 -14.05
CA PHE A 35 -5.31 21.86 -15.49
C PHE A 35 -5.92 20.48 -15.82
N TYR A 36 -5.99 19.56 -14.85
CA TYR A 36 -6.40 18.17 -15.05
C TYR A 36 -7.55 17.81 -14.10
N SER A 37 -8.73 18.40 -14.32
CA SER A 37 -9.91 18.09 -13.51
C SER A 37 -10.80 17.06 -14.20
N ARG A 38 -11.03 15.93 -13.52
CA ARG A 38 -12.08 14.97 -13.87
C ARG A 38 -13.40 15.48 -13.28
N THR A 39 -14.48 15.42 -14.06
CA THR A 39 -15.83 15.86 -13.62
C THR A 39 -16.73 14.70 -13.22
N ASP A 40 -16.33 13.48 -13.55
CA ASP A 40 -17.10 12.24 -13.36
C ASP A 40 -16.73 11.50 -12.05
N VAL A 41 -15.67 11.93 -11.35
CA VAL A 41 -15.19 11.36 -10.10
C VAL A 41 -14.69 12.45 -9.15
N ALA A 42 -14.68 12.16 -7.84
CA ALA A 42 -13.96 13.00 -6.89
C ALA A 42 -12.45 12.86 -7.12
N THR A 43 -11.76 13.99 -7.28
CA THR A 43 -10.30 14.08 -7.49
C THR A 43 -9.55 14.60 -6.27
N VAL A 44 -10.27 15.08 -5.26
CA VAL A 44 -9.72 15.59 -4.01
C VAL A 44 -10.63 15.18 -2.85
N THR A 45 -10.04 14.79 -1.72
CA THR A 45 -10.77 14.42 -0.51
C THR A 45 -11.22 15.68 0.26
N PRO A 46 -12.16 15.56 1.21
CA PRO A 46 -12.54 16.68 2.09
C PRO A 46 -11.39 17.28 2.92
N TRP A 47 -10.28 16.54 3.11
CA TRP A 47 -9.07 17.01 3.79
C TRP A 47 -7.94 17.41 2.83
N LEU A 48 -8.28 17.70 1.56
CA LEU A 48 -7.37 18.23 0.54
C LEU A 48 -6.27 17.26 0.06
N ALA A 49 -6.43 15.95 0.26
CA ALA A 49 -5.55 14.97 -0.37
C ALA A 49 -6.02 14.66 -1.81
N PRO A 50 -5.11 14.54 -2.79
CA PRO A 50 -5.49 14.11 -4.13
C PRO A 50 -5.97 12.66 -4.14
N ILE A 51 -7.00 12.41 -4.94
CA ILE A 51 -7.44 11.07 -5.35
C ILE A 51 -6.89 10.83 -6.75
N VAL A 52 -5.95 9.89 -6.88
CA VAL A 52 -5.17 9.69 -8.10
C VAL A 52 -5.97 8.87 -9.10
N TRP A 53 -6.41 9.52 -10.18
CA TRP A 53 -7.10 8.91 -11.32
C TRP A 53 -6.35 9.22 -12.61
N GLU A 54 -6.50 8.36 -13.62
CA GLU A 54 -6.03 8.65 -14.97
C GLU A 54 -6.62 9.98 -15.48
N GLY A 55 -5.74 10.84 -15.98
CA GLY A 55 -6.07 12.19 -16.39
C GLY A 55 -6.16 13.22 -15.27
N THR A 56 -5.69 12.93 -14.04
CA THR A 56 -5.48 13.94 -12.97
C THR A 56 -4.02 14.33 -12.77
N PHE A 57 -3.11 13.78 -13.57
CA PHE A 57 -1.67 14.01 -13.51
C PHE A 57 -1.06 13.76 -14.90
N GLU A 58 0.13 14.33 -15.15
CA GLU A 58 0.92 14.01 -16.34
C GLU A 58 2.09 13.09 -15.92
N PRO A 59 2.10 11.81 -16.34
CA PRO A 59 3.04 10.81 -15.84
C PRO A 59 4.50 11.15 -16.15
N THR A 60 4.79 11.71 -17.32
CA THR A 60 6.18 11.99 -17.74
C THR A 60 6.81 13.08 -16.89
N LEU A 61 6.06 14.14 -16.64
CA LEU A 61 6.46 15.31 -15.85
C LEU A 61 6.67 14.92 -14.40
N ILE A 62 5.71 14.23 -13.77
CA ILE A 62 5.83 13.87 -12.36
C ILE A 62 6.99 12.90 -12.15
N ASP A 63 7.16 11.91 -13.02
CA ASP A 63 8.30 11.00 -12.95
C ASP A 63 9.62 11.76 -13.13
N THR A 64 9.70 12.69 -14.07
CA THR A 64 10.91 13.49 -14.32
C THR A 64 11.31 14.30 -13.09
N ILE A 65 10.34 14.92 -12.40
CA ILE A 65 10.59 15.69 -11.18
C ILE A 65 11.11 14.80 -10.06
N TYR A 66 10.48 13.63 -9.83
CA TYR A 66 10.85 12.76 -8.73
C TYR A 66 12.14 11.97 -9.01
N LYS A 67 12.46 11.66 -10.27
CA LYS A 67 13.72 11.00 -10.65
C LYS A 67 14.95 11.83 -10.28
N GLN A 68 14.84 13.17 -10.30
CA GLN A 68 15.93 14.07 -9.89
C GLN A 68 16.30 13.93 -8.40
N GLN A 69 15.40 13.39 -7.58
CA GLN A 69 15.63 13.19 -6.14
C GLN A 69 16.33 11.87 -5.83
N ASN A 70 16.61 11.03 -6.83
CA ASN A 70 17.30 9.74 -6.68
C ASN A 70 16.68 8.81 -5.62
N LEU A 71 15.35 8.80 -5.56
CA LEU A 71 14.58 8.07 -4.54
C LEU A 71 14.71 6.56 -4.72
N THR A 72 14.72 5.85 -3.60
CA THR A 72 14.63 4.40 -3.52
C THR A 72 13.29 3.97 -2.94
N ILE A 73 12.55 3.15 -3.70
CA ILE A 73 11.24 2.63 -3.31
C ILE A 73 11.41 1.18 -2.86
N ALA A 74 11.18 0.92 -1.58
CA ALA A 74 11.07 -0.44 -1.05
C ALA A 74 9.69 -1.02 -1.40
N THR A 75 9.64 -2.27 -1.84
CA THR A 75 8.39 -2.97 -2.12
C THR A 75 8.34 -4.27 -1.36
N THR A 76 7.42 -4.40 -0.42
CA THR A 76 7.24 -5.62 0.37
C THR A 76 6.11 -6.45 -0.20
N VAL A 77 6.35 -7.75 -0.36
CA VAL A 77 5.40 -8.70 -0.93
C VAL A 77 5.43 -9.97 -0.11
N PHE A 78 4.26 -10.49 0.27
CA PHE A 78 4.14 -11.70 1.07
C PHE A 78 3.67 -12.86 0.20
N ALA A 79 4.50 -13.89 0.07
CA ALA A 79 4.28 -15.04 -0.79
C ALA A 79 4.55 -16.32 0.00
N VAL A 80 3.55 -16.76 0.77
CA VAL A 80 3.67 -17.91 1.68
C VAL A 80 2.86 -19.10 1.18
N GLY A 81 3.40 -20.31 1.33
CA GLY A 81 2.77 -21.54 0.89
C GLY A 81 2.49 -21.52 -0.62
N LYS A 82 1.23 -21.73 -0.99
CA LYS A 82 0.83 -21.80 -2.40
C LYS A 82 0.86 -20.45 -3.12
N TYR A 83 0.93 -19.31 -2.39
CA TYR A 83 0.94 -17.97 -2.98
C TYR A 83 2.25 -17.64 -3.71
N VAL A 84 3.32 -18.41 -3.47
CA VAL A 84 4.59 -18.32 -4.23
C VAL A 84 4.36 -18.43 -5.74
N ARG A 85 3.32 -19.16 -6.18
CA ARG A 85 2.96 -19.29 -7.61
C ARG A 85 2.67 -17.97 -8.31
N PHE A 86 2.26 -16.93 -7.57
CA PHE A 86 1.89 -15.63 -8.14
C PHE A 86 3.10 -14.70 -8.35
N LEU A 87 4.24 -14.98 -7.69
CA LEU A 87 5.43 -14.12 -7.75
C LEU A 87 5.94 -13.88 -9.17
N ARG A 88 5.88 -14.90 -10.04
CA ARG A 88 6.42 -14.78 -11.40
C ARG A 88 5.70 -13.69 -12.17
N ASP A 89 4.37 -13.76 -12.21
CA ASP A 89 3.56 -12.79 -12.93
C ASP A 89 3.60 -11.41 -12.26
N PHE A 90 3.57 -11.36 -10.92
CA PHE A 90 3.73 -10.12 -10.17
C PHE A 90 5.03 -9.40 -10.55
N LEU A 91 6.18 -10.08 -10.45
CA LEU A 91 7.49 -9.48 -10.71
C LEU A 91 7.68 -9.14 -12.21
N GLN A 92 7.29 -10.02 -13.11
CA GLN A 92 7.43 -9.78 -14.56
C GLN A 92 6.57 -8.61 -15.04
N THR A 93 5.39 -8.41 -14.45
CA THR A 93 4.55 -7.26 -14.77
C THR A 93 5.00 -5.99 -14.06
N ALA A 94 5.52 -6.09 -12.83
CA ALA A 94 6.12 -4.96 -12.13
C ALA A 94 7.29 -4.37 -12.93
N GLU A 95 8.19 -5.19 -13.47
CA GLU A 95 9.32 -4.72 -14.30
C GLU A 95 8.88 -4.03 -15.61
N LYS A 96 7.61 -4.14 -16.01
CA LYS A 96 7.06 -3.46 -17.19
C LYS A 96 6.32 -2.16 -16.88
N HIS A 97 5.95 -1.93 -15.61
CA HIS A 97 4.92 -0.93 -15.28
C HIS A 97 5.17 -0.16 -13.98
N TYR A 98 5.86 -0.77 -13.02
CA TYR A 98 5.96 -0.29 -11.65
C TYR A 98 7.28 0.47 -11.43
N PHE A 99 7.16 1.78 -11.21
CA PHE A 99 8.25 2.72 -10.95
C PHE A 99 9.40 2.59 -11.97
N LEU A 100 9.08 2.62 -13.26
CA LEU A 100 10.07 2.50 -14.33
C LEU A 100 11.10 3.64 -14.27
N GLY A 101 12.38 3.27 -14.27
CA GLY A 101 13.50 4.21 -14.18
C GLY A 101 13.77 4.75 -12.77
N PHE A 102 13.04 4.29 -11.75
CA PHE A 102 13.40 4.53 -10.35
C PHE A 102 14.19 3.36 -9.77
N ARG A 103 14.85 3.61 -8.63
CA ARG A 103 15.48 2.58 -7.82
C ARG A 103 14.40 1.84 -7.05
N VAL A 104 14.29 0.53 -7.23
CA VAL A 104 13.29 -0.30 -6.55
C VAL A 104 13.95 -1.50 -5.91
N HIS A 105 13.64 -1.74 -4.64
CA HIS A 105 14.11 -2.93 -3.94
C HIS A 105 12.90 -3.76 -3.51
N TYR A 106 12.76 -4.96 -4.08
CA TYR A 106 11.73 -5.92 -3.70
C TYR A 106 12.18 -6.76 -2.50
N TYR A 107 11.39 -6.78 -1.43
CA TYR A 107 11.57 -7.64 -0.26
C TYR A 107 10.46 -8.69 -0.25
N ILE A 108 10.83 -9.92 -0.58
CA ILE A 108 9.89 -11.02 -0.74
C ILE A 108 9.85 -11.85 0.54
N PHE A 109 8.82 -11.67 1.34
CA PHE A 109 8.56 -12.47 2.53
C PHE A 109 7.98 -13.83 2.13
N THR A 110 8.70 -14.91 2.42
CA THR A 110 8.27 -16.26 2.03
C THR A 110 8.79 -17.34 2.96
N ASP A 111 8.07 -18.45 3.04
CA ASP A 111 8.49 -19.69 3.69
C ASP A 111 9.33 -20.59 2.77
N GLN A 112 9.37 -20.29 1.46
CA GLN A 112 10.07 -21.06 0.42
C GLN A 112 10.97 -20.15 -0.45
N PRO A 113 12.10 -19.62 0.09
CA PRO A 113 13.00 -18.73 -0.66
C PRO A 113 13.51 -19.30 -1.99
N GLU A 114 13.74 -20.61 -2.03
CA GLU A 114 14.18 -21.36 -3.21
C GLU A 114 13.14 -21.42 -4.34
N ALA A 115 11.87 -21.16 -4.02
CA ALA A 115 10.78 -21.16 -4.99
C ALA A 115 10.50 -19.76 -5.59
N ILE A 116 11.27 -18.74 -5.20
CA ILE A 116 11.22 -17.42 -5.84
C ILE A 116 11.72 -17.55 -7.29
N PRO A 117 10.93 -17.12 -8.29
CA PRO A 117 11.30 -17.28 -9.69
C PRO A 117 12.47 -16.37 -10.06
N ALA A 118 13.38 -16.87 -10.89
CA ALA A 118 14.37 -16.03 -11.54
C ALA A 118 13.66 -15.09 -12.54
N VAL A 119 13.77 -13.78 -12.30
CA VAL A 119 13.24 -12.72 -13.15
C VAL A 119 14.37 -11.72 -13.42
N THR A 120 14.50 -11.29 -14.67
CA THR A 120 15.45 -10.23 -15.04
C THR A 120 14.94 -8.90 -14.50
N LEU A 121 15.72 -8.26 -13.63
CA LEU A 121 15.42 -6.94 -13.09
C LEU A 121 16.15 -5.87 -13.90
N ALA A 122 15.50 -4.74 -14.13
CA ALA A 122 16.11 -3.60 -14.79
C ALA A 122 17.23 -2.98 -13.91
N PRO A 123 18.12 -2.14 -14.48
CA PRO A 123 19.18 -1.48 -13.71
C PRO A 123 18.65 -0.74 -12.48
N ASN A 124 19.45 -0.74 -11.40
CA ASN A 124 19.10 -0.16 -10.09
C ASN A 124 17.88 -0.80 -9.41
N ARG A 125 17.54 -2.04 -9.76
CA ARG A 125 16.48 -2.80 -9.11
C ARG A 125 17.03 -4.10 -8.57
N THR A 126 16.61 -4.42 -7.35
CA THR A 126 17.14 -5.55 -6.58
C THR A 126 16.00 -6.31 -5.93
N LEU A 127 16.25 -7.58 -5.62
CA LEU A 127 15.32 -8.43 -4.90
C LEU A 127 16.04 -9.12 -3.75
N THR A 128 15.42 -9.13 -2.56
CA THR A 128 15.93 -9.83 -1.39
C THR A 128 14.84 -10.72 -0.80
N PRO A 129 15.07 -12.04 -0.75
CA PRO A 129 14.22 -12.96 0.00
C PRO A 129 14.33 -12.68 1.51
N ILE A 130 13.19 -12.64 2.19
CA ILE A 130 13.09 -12.58 3.65
C ILE A 130 12.41 -13.88 4.11
N LYS A 131 13.20 -14.81 4.63
CA LYS A 131 12.69 -16.10 5.11
C LYS A 131 11.82 -15.87 6.35
N ILE A 132 10.58 -16.37 6.29
CA ILE A 132 9.65 -16.38 7.42
C ILE A 132 9.11 -17.80 7.65
N PRO A 133 8.60 -18.12 8.85
CA PRO A 133 7.90 -19.37 9.06
C PRO A 133 6.65 -19.45 8.18
N GLY A 134 6.34 -20.65 7.68
CA GLY A 134 5.00 -20.94 7.18
C GLY A 134 3.98 -20.92 8.33
N SER A 135 2.68 -20.90 8.01
CA SER A 135 1.61 -21.11 8.98
C SER A 135 0.53 -22.01 8.39
N SER A 136 -0.12 -22.82 9.25
CA SER A 136 -1.27 -23.64 8.91
C SER A 136 -2.57 -22.82 8.79
N ARG A 137 -2.60 -21.57 9.24
CA ARG A 137 -3.75 -20.66 9.16
C ARG A 137 -3.43 -19.45 8.29
N TRP A 138 -4.12 -19.29 7.16
CA TRP A 138 -3.86 -18.15 6.26
C TRP A 138 -4.09 -16.79 6.93
N GLN A 139 -4.99 -16.73 7.91
CA GLN A 139 -5.22 -15.55 8.72
C GLN A 139 -3.96 -15.18 9.50
N GLU A 140 -3.18 -16.12 10.05
CA GLU A 140 -1.94 -15.77 10.77
C GLU A 140 -0.86 -15.16 9.88
N ILE A 141 -0.83 -15.54 8.60
CA ILE A 141 0.10 -14.94 7.63
C ILE A 141 -0.28 -13.48 7.38
N THR A 142 -1.59 -13.22 7.27
CA THR A 142 -2.18 -11.89 7.07
C THR A 142 -2.00 -11.05 8.34
N LEU A 143 -2.47 -11.53 9.50
CA LEU A 143 -2.39 -10.87 10.80
C LEU A 143 -0.96 -10.47 11.20
N ARG A 144 0.07 -11.17 10.71
CA ARG A 144 1.49 -10.84 10.97
C ARG A 144 2.12 -9.90 9.94
N ARG A 145 1.43 -9.55 8.85
CA ARG A 145 1.93 -8.60 7.84
C ARG A 145 2.33 -7.27 8.47
N MET A 146 1.47 -6.72 9.33
CA MET A 146 1.72 -5.45 10.03
C MET A 146 2.93 -5.54 10.98
N GLU A 147 3.09 -6.66 11.69
CA GLU A 147 4.28 -6.95 12.51
C GLU A 147 5.55 -6.96 11.65
N ARG A 148 5.56 -7.72 10.56
CA ARG A 148 6.73 -7.82 9.68
C ARG A 148 7.05 -6.51 8.97
N LEU A 149 6.03 -5.76 8.58
CA LEU A 149 6.16 -4.46 7.95
C LEU A 149 6.82 -3.46 8.91
N GLN A 150 6.37 -3.38 10.17
CA GLN A 150 7.03 -2.50 11.14
C GLN A 150 8.48 -2.94 11.44
N GLU A 151 8.75 -4.25 11.50
CA GLU A 151 10.08 -4.80 11.80
C GLU A 151 11.08 -4.50 10.69
N ILE A 152 10.72 -4.75 9.42
CA ILE A 152 11.63 -4.52 8.30
C ILE A 152 11.92 -3.03 8.13
N ILE A 153 10.91 -2.16 8.33
CA ILE A 153 11.14 -0.72 8.29
C ILE A 153 12.16 -0.33 9.35
N LYS A 154 11.87 -0.66 10.62
CA LYS A 154 12.70 -0.30 11.78
C LYS A 154 14.13 -0.81 11.68
N ASN A 155 14.31 -2.05 11.26
CA ASN A 155 15.60 -2.73 11.34
C ASN A 155 16.46 -2.55 10.08
N ARG A 156 15.84 -2.16 8.96
CA ARG A 156 16.52 -2.16 7.66
C ARG A 156 16.17 -0.95 6.80
N LEU A 157 14.88 -0.77 6.45
CA LEU A 157 14.53 0.17 5.38
C LEU A 157 14.81 1.62 5.74
N ILE A 158 14.82 1.99 7.02
CA ILE A 158 15.20 3.34 7.47
C ILE A 158 16.59 3.80 6.99
N PHE A 159 17.45 2.87 6.54
CA PHE A 159 18.77 3.17 5.99
C PHE A 159 18.87 2.93 4.47
N GLU A 160 17.87 2.32 3.85
CA GLU A 160 17.94 1.81 2.46
C GLU A 160 16.92 2.44 1.51
N ALA A 161 15.85 3.06 2.01
CA ALA A 161 14.73 3.52 1.18
C ALA A 161 14.13 4.87 1.63
N ASP A 162 13.41 5.52 0.74
CA ASP A 162 12.70 6.78 0.98
C ASP A 162 11.19 6.57 1.16
N TYR A 163 10.66 5.60 0.41
CA TYR A 163 9.25 5.20 0.39
C TYR A 163 9.13 3.69 0.45
N ILE A 164 7.96 3.23 0.90
CA ILE A 164 7.57 1.83 0.86
C ILE A 164 6.19 1.67 0.25
N PHE A 165 6.01 0.59 -0.52
CA PHE A 165 4.71 -0.02 -0.79
C PHE A 165 4.69 -1.46 -0.28
N SER A 166 3.61 -1.83 0.39
CA SER A 166 3.27 -3.22 0.69
C SER A 166 2.13 -3.64 -0.22
N LEU A 167 2.37 -4.65 -1.05
CA LEU A 167 1.46 -5.08 -2.10
C LEU A 167 1.13 -6.57 -1.97
N ASP A 168 -0.12 -6.92 -2.23
CA ASP A 168 -0.52 -8.33 -2.30
C ASP A 168 0.09 -9.02 -3.52
N VAL A 169 0.61 -10.23 -3.32
CA VAL A 169 1.33 -10.97 -4.37
C VAL A 169 0.42 -11.54 -5.45
N ASP A 170 -0.85 -11.78 -5.12
CA ASP A 170 -1.84 -12.37 -6.00
C ASP A 170 -2.47 -11.34 -6.93
N SER A 171 -1.62 -10.46 -7.48
CA SER A 171 -1.99 -9.34 -8.32
C SER A 171 -0.98 -9.16 -9.46
N LYS A 172 -1.39 -8.45 -10.52
CA LYS A 172 -0.56 -8.16 -11.70
C LYS A 172 -0.65 -6.69 -12.06
N PHE A 173 0.44 -6.15 -12.60
CA PHE A 173 0.48 -4.80 -13.15
C PHE A 173 0.10 -4.81 -14.64
N HIS A 174 -0.67 -3.82 -15.07
CA HIS A 174 -1.21 -3.71 -16.44
C HIS A 174 -1.02 -2.32 -17.05
N GLY A 175 -0.59 -1.34 -16.26
CA GLY A 175 -0.42 0.04 -16.69
C GLY A 175 0.54 0.78 -15.77
N HIS A 176 0.99 1.95 -16.22
CA HIS A 176 1.94 2.79 -15.49
C HIS A 176 1.53 2.96 -14.01
N TRP A 177 2.48 2.71 -13.11
CA TRP A 177 2.40 3.02 -11.69
C TRP A 177 3.71 3.70 -11.32
N GLY A 178 3.70 5.01 -11.06
CA GLY A 178 4.92 5.80 -10.89
C GLY A 178 4.87 6.79 -9.73
N ALA A 179 5.60 7.90 -9.88
CA ALA A 179 5.74 8.91 -8.84
C ALA A 179 4.43 9.58 -8.44
N GLU A 180 3.40 9.52 -9.30
CA GLU A 180 2.06 10.00 -8.98
C GLU A 180 1.47 9.31 -7.76
N SER A 181 1.90 8.08 -7.43
CA SER A 181 1.38 7.34 -6.29
C SER A 181 2.11 7.67 -4.98
N LEU A 182 3.22 8.42 -5.00
CA LEU A 182 4.03 8.73 -3.81
C LEU A 182 3.37 9.80 -2.92
N GLY A 183 3.28 9.55 -1.63
CA GLY A 183 2.77 10.48 -0.61
C GLY A 183 3.33 10.14 0.76
N GLN A 184 3.06 10.95 1.78
CA GLN A 184 3.50 10.65 3.15
C GLN A 184 2.81 9.38 3.66
N LEU A 185 1.50 9.32 3.46
CA LEU A 185 0.66 8.17 3.75
C LEU A 185 -0.29 7.92 2.58
N VAL A 186 -0.31 6.69 2.07
CA VAL A 186 -1.01 6.28 0.85
C VAL A 186 -1.91 5.09 1.12
N GLY A 187 -3.18 5.20 0.74
CA GLY A 187 -4.15 4.10 0.74
C GLY A 187 -4.89 4.01 -0.59
N ALA A 188 -5.36 2.82 -0.96
CA ALA A 188 -6.13 2.61 -2.19
C ALA A 188 -7.62 2.37 -1.89
N LEU A 189 -8.50 2.97 -2.68
CA LEU A 189 -9.94 2.72 -2.59
C LEU A 189 -10.26 1.28 -3.00
N HIS A 190 -11.03 0.57 -2.17
CA HIS A 190 -11.42 -0.80 -2.49
C HIS A 190 -12.41 -0.82 -3.68
N PRO A 191 -12.18 -1.66 -4.70
CA PRO A 191 -12.97 -1.64 -5.93
C PRO A 191 -14.44 -2.04 -5.72
N GLY A 192 -14.73 -2.83 -4.69
CA GLY A 192 -16.11 -3.19 -4.32
C GLY A 192 -16.92 -2.08 -3.62
N PHE A 193 -16.28 -1.01 -3.13
CA PHE A 193 -16.94 -0.04 -2.24
C PHE A 193 -16.71 1.43 -2.59
N TYR A 194 -15.86 1.78 -3.56
CA TYR A 194 -15.56 3.20 -3.88
C TYR A 194 -16.77 4.03 -4.33
N LYS A 195 -17.86 3.40 -4.79
CA LYS A 195 -19.16 4.05 -5.08
C LYS A 195 -20.21 3.86 -3.99
N ALA A 196 -19.94 3.00 -3.01
CA ALA A 196 -20.94 2.64 -2.01
C ALA A 196 -21.11 3.76 -0.99
N ASN A 197 -22.33 3.91 -0.48
CA ASN A 197 -22.56 4.76 0.69
C ASN A 197 -21.88 4.12 1.92
N ARG A 198 -21.32 4.95 2.82
CA ARG A 198 -20.59 4.50 4.02
C ARG A 198 -21.36 3.53 4.91
N GLN A 199 -22.70 3.53 4.87
CA GLN A 199 -23.53 2.57 5.61
C GLN A 199 -23.32 1.12 5.13
N TYR A 200 -22.86 0.93 3.90
CA TYR A 200 -22.57 -0.38 3.31
C TYR A 200 -21.09 -0.77 3.38
N PHE A 201 -20.23 0.10 3.91
CA PHE A 201 -18.83 -0.26 4.13
C PHE A 201 -18.76 -1.37 5.18
N PRO A 202 -18.05 -2.46 4.89
CA PRO A 202 -18.02 -3.62 5.77
C PRO A 202 -16.97 -3.43 6.87
N TYR A 203 -16.95 -2.25 7.50
CA TYR A 203 -16.14 -2.02 8.69
C TYR A 203 -16.52 -2.97 9.82
N GLU A 204 -15.61 -3.17 10.76
CA GLU A 204 -15.94 -3.81 12.02
C GLU A 204 -16.98 -2.99 12.78
N ARG A 205 -18.10 -3.62 13.14
CA ARG A 205 -19.26 -2.97 13.80
C ARG A 205 -19.45 -3.42 15.25
N ARG A 206 -18.67 -4.38 15.74
CA ARG A 206 -18.68 -4.83 17.13
C ARG A 206 -17.84 -3.88 17.99
N PRO A 207 -18.43 -3.14 18.95
CA PRO A 207 -17.71 -2.16 19.77
C PRO A 207 -16.58 -2.73 20.63
N GLN A 208 -16.55 -4.06 20.81
CA GLN A 208 -15.52 -4.76 21.57
C GLN A 208 -14.17 -4.81 20.85
N SER A 209 -14.16 -4.70 19.50
CA SER A 209 -12.95 -4.70 18.68
C SER A 209 -12.30 -3.32 18.62
N GLN A 210 -10.96 -3.29 18.59
CA GLN A 210 -10.20 -2.06 18.34
C GLN A 210 -10.45 -1.49 16.93
N ALA A 211 -10.87 -2.32 15.97
CA ALA A 211 -11.19 -1.89 14.61
C ALA A 211 -12.59 -1.26 14.48
N TYR A 212 -13.38 -1.17 15.55
CA TYR A 212 -14.75 -0.69 15.51
C TYR A 212 -14.90 0.71 14.89
N ILE A 213 -15.77 0.84 13.88
CA ILE A 213 -16.20 2.12 13.32
C ILE A 213 -17.72 2.24 13.45
N PRO A 214 -18.23 3.28 14.15
CA PRO A 214 -19.67 3.51 14.31
C PRO A 214 -20.41 3.69 12.99
N ALA A 215 -21.72 3.40 13.00
CA ALA A 215 -22.60 3.77 11.89
C ALA A 215 -22.58 5.30 11.70
N GLY A 216 -22.53 5.75 10.45
CA GLY A 216 -22.45 7.18 10.11
C GLY A 216 -21.03 7.75 10.02
N GLU A 217 -20.03 7.07 10.60
CA GLU A 217 -18.60 7.40 10.43
C GLU A 217 -17.97 6.70 9.21
N GLY A 218 -16.83 7.22 8.76
CA GLY A 218 -16.07 6.70 7.60
C GLY A 218 -16.11 7.62 6.38
N ASP A 219 -14.94 7.85 5.79
CA ASP A 219 -14.80 8.61 4.55
C ASP A 219 -14.86 7.70 3.32
N TYR A 220 -13.99 6.67 3.32
CA TYR A 220 -13.84 5.69 2.26
C TYR A 220 -13.55 4.31 2.85
N TYR A 221 -13.85 3.27 2.09
CA TYR A 221 -13.36 1.92 2.39
C TYR A 221 -12.08 1.64 1.60
N TYR A 222 -10.97 1.52 2.32
CA TYR A 222 -9.65 1.27 1.76
C TYR A 222 -9.34 -0.23 1.71
N GLY A 223 -8.69 -0.69 0.65
CA GLY A 223 -8.28 -2.08 0.51
C GLY A 223 -6.92 -2.35 1.17
N GLY A 224 -6.82 -3.47 1.89
CA GLY A 224 -5.59 -3.92 2.57
C GLY A 224 -4.47 -4.35 1.63
N ALA A 225 -4.81 -4.60 0.37
CA ALA A 225 -3.87 -5.04 -0.66
C ALA A 225 -2.80 -4.01 -1.03
N VAL A 226 -3.03 -2.72 -0.73
CA VAL A 226 -2.11 -1.63 -1.05
C VAL A 226 -1.98 -0.70 0.15
N ILE A 227 -0.78 -0.69 0.74
CA ILE A 227 -0.37 0.25 1.78
C ILE A 227 0.90 0.91 1.29
N GLY A 228 0.99 2.24 1.33
CA GLY A 228 2.22 2.91 0.95
C GLY A 228 2.47 4.21 1.68
N GLY A 229 3.65 4.77 1.47
CA GLY A 229 4.01 6.08 1.99
C GLY A 229 5.48 6.21 2.34
N HIS A 230 5.79 7.25 3.10
CA HIS A 230 7.09 7.37 3.76
C HIS A 230 7.26 6.27 4.81
N LEU A 231 8.50 5.86 5.02
CA LEU A 231 8.84 4.80 5.95
C LEU A 231 8.33 5.07 7.37
N GLU A 232 8.44 6.30 7.85
CA GLU A 232 8.00 6.64 9.21
C GLU A 232 6.48 6.52 9.39
N ASP A 233 5.70 7.02 8.43
CA ASP A 233 4.24 6.99 8.50
C ASP A 233 3.70 5.58 8.34
N VAL A 234 4.28 4.79 7.43
CA VAL A 234 3.92 3.37 7.28
C VAL A 234 4.38 2.55 8.50
N TYR A 235 5.50 2.89 9.13
CA TYR A 235 5.91 2.28 10.40
C TYR A 235 4.89 2.55 11.51
N ARG A 236 4.43 3.80 11.67
CA ARG A 236 3.39 4.15 12.65
C ARG A 236 2.09 3.41 12.38
N LEU A 237 1.64 3.39 11.13
CA LEU A 237 0.45 2.64 10.70
C LEU A 237 0.57 1.16 11.06
N ALA A 238 1.65 0.52 10.62
CA ALA A 238 1.88 -0.91 10.82
C ALA A 238 1.98 -1.26 12.31
N LYS A 239 2.69 -0.44 13.09
CA LYS A 239 2.79 -0.60 14.54
C LYS A 239 1.42 -0.47 15.21
N THR A 240 0.64 0.58 14.90
CA THR A 240 -0.69 0.77 15.50
C THR A 240 -1.64 -0.37 15.14
N CYS A 241 -1.68 -0.79 13.88
CA CYS A 241 -2.53 -1.89 13.45
C CYS A 241 -2.12 -3.20 14.15
N LYS A 242 -0.82 -3.49 14.25
CA LYS A 242 -0.31 -4.65 15.00
C LYS A 242 -0.74 -4.61 16.46
N ASP A 243 -0.53 -3.49 17.14
CA ASP A 243 -0.88 -3.37 18.57
C ASP A 243 -2.40 -3.57 18.79
N GLN A 244 -3.24 -3.06 17.88
CA GLN A 244 -4.69 -3.26 17.94
C GLN A 244 -5.10 -4.72 17.66
N LEU A 245 -4.46 -5.37 16.68
CA LEU A 245 -4.66 -6.78 16.38
C LEU A 245 -4.33 -7.66 17.60
N ASP A 246 -3.23 -7.37 18.30
CA ASP A 246 -2.84 -8.08 19.52
C ASP A 246 -3.86 -7.88 20.65
N ILE A 247 -4.40 -6.66 20.82
CA ILE A 247 -5.44 -6.38 21.81
C ILE A 247 -6.71 -7.17 21.50
N ASP A 248 -7.14 -7.21 20.24
CA ASP A 248 -8.32 -7.98 19.84
C ASP A 248 -8.09 -9.48 20.04
N ALA A 249 -6.93 -9.99 19.63
CA ALA A 249 -6.55 -11.38 19.86
C ALA A 249 -6.53 -11.75 21.35
N SER A 250 -6.03 -10.86 22.23
CA SER A 250 -6.04 -11.06 23.69
C SER A 250 -7.45 -11.18 24.29
N LYS A 251 -8.46 -10.68 23.57
CA LYS A 251 -9.88 -10.76 23.93
C LYS A 251 -10.63 -11.83 23.11
N SER A 252 -9.90 -12.66 22.37
CA SER A 252 -10.47 -13.65 21.44
C SER A 252 -11.41 -13.04 20.39
N ILE A 253 -11.06 -11.85 19.92
CA ILE A 253 -11.75 -11.13 18.85
C ILE A 253 -10.88 -11.17 17.60
N GLU A 254 -11.46 -11.51 16.46
CA GLU A 254 -10.88 -11.29 15.13
C GLU A 254 -11.82 -10.35 14.38
N ALA A 255 -11.30 -9.21 13.91
CA ALA A 255 -12.09 -8.22 13.19
C ALA A 255 -12.65 -8.78 11.88
N ALA A 256 -13.79 -8.25 11.42
CA ALA A 256 -14.56 -8.75 10.29
C ALA A 256 -13.74 -9.02 9.01
N TRP A 257 -12.77 -8.14 8.72
CA TRP A 257 -11.81 -8.28 7.61
C TRP A 257 -10.37 -8.21 8.08
N GLN A 258 -10.06 -8.82 9.23
CA GLN A 258 -8.72 -8.94 9.80
C GLN A 258 -7.96 -7.59 9.76
N GLU A 259 -6.77 -7.54 9.14
CA GLU A 259 -5.92 -6.35 9.04
C GLU A 259 -6.57 -5.17 8.31
N GLU A 260 -7.44 -5.43 7.33
CA GLU A 260 -8.10 -4.40 6.54
C GLU A 260 -9.07 -3.59 7.41
N SER A 261 -9.69 -4.23 8.42
CA SER A 261 -10.54 -3.53 9.39
C SER A 261 -9.74 -2.54 10.25
N HIS A 262 -8.55 -2.94 10.73
CA HIS A 262 -7.67 -2.05 11.49
C HIS A 262 -7.05 -0.96 10.62
N LEU A 263 -6.72 -1.26 9.37
CA LEU A 263 -6.25 -0.28 8.39
C LEU A 263 -7.29 0.83 8.18
N ASN A 264 -8.55 0.46 7.96
CA ASN A 264 -9.64 1.42 7.80
C ASN A 264 -9.86 2.26 9.06
N LYS A 265 -9.77 1.64 10.25
CA LYS A 265 -9.79 2.38 11.53
C LYS A 265 -8.64 3.36 11.63
N TYR A 266 -7.44 2.98 11.21
CA TYR A 266 -6.27 3.85 11.23
C TYR A 266 -6.46 5.06 10.31
N PHE A 267 -6.88 4.86 9.06
CA PHE A 267 -7.09 5.95 8.10
C PHE A 267 -8.25 6.89 8.47
N LEU A 268 -9.22 6.42 9.26
CA LEU A 268 -10.29 7.29 9.78
C LEU A 268 -9.72 8.41 10.66
N TYR A 269 -8.70 8.13 11.49
CA TYR A 269 -8.11 9.14 12.40
C TYR A 269 -6.76 9.67 11.93
N ASN A 270 -6.11 9.01 10.96
CA ASN A 270 -4.83 9.41 10.37
C ASN A 270 -5.02 9.50 8.86
N LYS A 271 -5.53 10.65 8.39
CA LYS A 271 -5.97 10.81 7.01
C LYS A 271 -4.81 10.58 6.03
N PRO A 272 -4.97 9.72 5.00
CA PRO A 272 -3.93 9.53 4.01
C PRO A 272 -3.73 10.82 3.19
N THR A 273 -2.48 11.20 3.00
CA THR A 273 -2.09 12.37 2.18
C THR A 273 -2.27 12.13 0.68
N LYS A 274 -2.49 10.88 0.28
CA LYS A 274 -2.75 10.49 -1.10
C LYS A 274 -3.66 9.27 -1.12
N VAL A 275 -4.72 9.34 -1.91
CA VAL A 275 -5.67 8.24 -2.08
C VAL A 275 -5.54 7.73 -3.51
N LEU A 276 -5.30 6.44 -3.69
CA LEU A 276 -5.28 5.84 -5.02
C LEU A 276 -6.69 5.41 -5.39
N SER A 277 -7.12 5.73 -6.61
CA SER A 277 -8.39 5.25 -7.14
C SER A 277 -8.38 3.73 -7.33
N PRO A 278 -9.54 3.11 -7.60
CA PRO A 278 -9.63 1.68 -7.96
C PRO A 278 -8.77 1.28 -9.17
N GLU A 279 -8.26 2.22 -9.97
CA GLU A 279 -7.31 1.91 -11.05
C GLU A 279 -6.03 1.22 -10.52
N TYR A 280 -5.66 1.50 -9.26
CA TYR A 280 -4.48 0.95 -8.57
C TYR A 280 -4.80 -0.26 -7.68
N LEU A 281 -6.07 -0.64 -7.57
CA LEU A 281 -6.51 -1.84 -6.89
C LEU A 281 -7.84 -2.30 -7.50
N TRP A 282 -7.75 -3.25 -8.43
CA TRP A 282 -8.90 -3.79 -9.14
C TRP A 282 -9.14 -5.27 -8.84
N GLN A 283 -10.36 -5.73 -9.09
CA GLN A 283 -10.75 -7.14 -9.01
C GLN A 283 -11.56 -7.51 -10.25
N ASP A 284 -11.07 -8.47 -11.04
CA ASP A 284 -11.69 -8.93 -12.31
C ASP A 284 -13.02 -9.72 -12.12
N VAL A 285 -13.61 -9.67 -10.93
CA VAL A 285 -14.97 -10.21 -10.67
C VAL A 285 -16.08 -9.25 -11.11
N GLN A 286 -15.74 -7.99 -11.39
CA GLN A 286 -16.68 -7.04 -11.97
C GLN A 286 -16.74 -7.30 -13.48
N PHE A 287 -17.82 -7.95 -13.93
CA PHE A 287 -18.06 -8.33 -15.34
C PHE A 287 -17.94 -7.15 -16.34
N PHE A 288 -18.00 -5.91 -15.85
CA PHE A 288 -17.79 -4.70 -16.65
C PHE A 288 -16.88 -3.72 -15.91
N LYS A 289 -15.84 -3.23 -16.61
CA LYS A 289 -15.06 -2.07 -16.16
C LYS A 289 -15.92 -0.81 -16.27
N PRO A 290 -16.23 -0.11 -15.16
CA PRO A 290 -16.99 1.13 -15.21
C PRO A 290 -16.29 2.21 -16.04
N GLN A 291 -17.07 3.11 -16.66
CA GLN A 291 -16.53 4.09 -17.61
C GLN A 291 -15.51 5.05 -17.00
N GLU A 292 -15.67 5.38 -15.72
CA GLU A 292 -14.76 6.28 -15.01
C GLU A 292 -13.41 5.65 -14.64
N VAL A 293 -13.30 4.32 -14.66
CA VAL A 293 -12.04 3.57 -14.52
C VAL A 293 -11.41 3.48 -15.91
N LYS A 294 -10.59 4.47 -16.26
CA LYS A 294 -10.07 4.58 -17.63
C LYS A 294 -9.03 3.50 -17.90
N ILE A 295 -8.20 3.19 -16.91
CA ILE A 295 -7.14 2.18 -16.98
C ILE A 295 -7.16 1.29 -15.73
N ILE A 296 -6.84 0.01 -15.90
CA ILE A 296 -6.52 -0.89 -14.79
C ILE A 296 -5.00 -0.96 -14.72
N ARG A 297 -4.40 -0.50 -13.63
CA ARG A 297 -2.95 -0.51 -13.41
C ARG A 297 -2.50 -1.72 -12.62
N PHE A 298 -3.33 -2.16 -11.67
CA PHE A 298 -3.04 -3.29 -10.80
C PHE A 298 -4.32 -4.03 -10.44
N THR A 299 -4.39 -5.32 -10.78
CA THR A 299 -5.59 -6.15 -10.56
C THR A 299 -5.23 -7.44 -9.82
N GLN A 300 -6.10 -7.84 -8.90
CA GLN A 300 -6.01 -9.14 -8.25
C GLN A 300 -6.36 -10.25 -9.24
N VAL A 301 -5.57 -11.31 -9.22
CA VAL A 301 -5.79 -12.49 -10.07
C VAL A 301 -7.01 -13.28 -9.59
N ILE A 302 -7.82 -13.73 -10.55
CA ILE A 302 -8.92 -14.66 -10.27
C ILE A 302 -8.31 -15.96 -9.73
N LYS A 303 -8.72 -16.33 -8.51
CA LYS A 303 -8.20 -17.50 -7.81
C LYS A 303 -9.32 -18.21 -7.06
N ASN A 304 -9.23 -19.53 -6.99
CA ASN A 304 -10.04 -20.30 -6.06
C ASN A 304 -9.40 -20.22 -4.67
N ASN A 305 -10.00 -19.43 -3.77
CA ASN A 305 -9.50 -19.25 -2.40
C ASN A 305 -9.31 -20.57 -1.66
N ALA A 306 -10.21 -21.54 -1.81
CA ALA A 306 -10.11 -22.86 -1.18
C ALA A 306 -8.92 -23.69 -1.71
N ALA A 307 -8.47 -23.42 -2.94
CA ALA A 307 -7.34 -24.14 -3.52
C ALA A 307 -5.97 -23.58 -3.08
N VAL A 308 -5.91 -22.29 -2.72
CA VAL A 308 -4.65 -21.57 -2.46
C VAL A 308 -4.43 -21.20 -0.99
N ARG A 309 -5.50 -21.03 -0.21
CA ARG A 309 -5.38 -20.83 1.24
C ARG A 309 -5.16 -22.19 1.90
N PRO A 310 -4.18 -22.33 2.81
CA PRO A 310 -4.18 -23.46 3.72
C PRO A 310 -5.51 -23.45 4.49
N ASN A 311 -6.31 -24.49 4.29
CA ASN A 311 -7.49 -24.74 5.10
C ASN A 311 -7.01 -25.44 6.38
N PRO A 312 -7.37 -24.96 7.58
CA PRO A 312 -7.37 -25.82 8.76
C PRO A 312 -8.31 -27.01 8.58
#